data_AF-A0A9Q1R894-F1
#
_entry.id   AF-A0A9Q1R894-F1
#
_cell.length_a   1.000
_cell.length_b   1.000
_cell.length_c   1.000
_cell.angle_alpha   90.00
_cell.angle_beta   90.00
_cell.angle_gamma   90.00
#
_symmetry.space_group_name_H-M   'P 1'
#
loop_
_entity.id
_entity.type
_entity.pdbx_description
1 polymer ?
#
loop_
_entity_poly.entity_id
_entity_poly.type
_entity_poly.pdbx_seq_one_letter_code
_entity_poly.pdbx_strand_id
1 'polypeptide(L)'
;MIFSANRASEFCFRTAKNHRVLVVFLSRREKGCYEWGIMLFLCFIEDLNIPKMDSVNRFAVTPSKSKLARTFAKVLHIRALTGGHQKPKFSENVKDDVVNNDVVKTKLLKKTQFKSFDDEDEKLQKAAAEAFLAKLFANVSAVKAAYAQLQFSQSPYDPDGIQSADELVVSELKNLSELKQCYVKKQFNEYSPDTTHLLAEIQEQKSILKTYDIMGKKLDSQLKLKESEIMFLREKLVEANKENKLLEKRLNASGSVSPLDNLHFSSLIPSHFIMFLRQTIRSIRSFVRLLSKEMVDAGWKLDAAACSIQPDIEFLKANDICYAFESFVCREMFDGFNYPNFSISTEPLPEQKKRQRLAFDRFMELRSVKPADYLAWKPKSTFGRFCRAKYLKLINPKIEDSIFSNLDQRNILKSGEYPETTFFSTFSEMAKRIWLLHCLALSFDPVASIFQLCKGCRFSDIYMESLNEEAFLSWDGSPETEPRVGFTVVPGFKIGKTVVQCQVYLC
;
A
#
# COMPACT_ATOMS: atom_id res chain seq x y z
N MET A 1 -41.70 10.07 7.26
CA MET A 1 -41.10 9.17 8.29
C MET A 1 -39.57 9.11 8.16
N ILE A 2 -38.89 10.25 8.25
CA ILE A 2 -37.40 10.32 8.14
C ILE A 2 -36.77 10.96 9.41
N PHE A 3 -37.55 11.24 10.46
CA PHE A 3 -37.07 12.00 11.62
C PHE A 3 -36.92 11.23 12.94
N SER A 4 -36.95 9.89 12.94
CA SER A 4 -36.86 9.11 14.20
C SER A 4 -35.67 8.14 14.31
N ALA A 5 -34.80 8.05 13.31
CA ALA A 5 -33.67 7.09 13.32
C ALA A 5 -32.43 7.61 14.07
N ASN A 6 -32.27 8.94 14.22
CA ASN A 6 -31.06 9.52 14.82
C ASN A 6 -31.08 9.63 16.36
N ARG A 7 -32.20 9.34 17.04
CA ARG A 7 -32.25 9.31 18.53
C ARG A 7 -32.05 7.91 19.13
N ALA A 8 -32.17 6.85 18.33
CA ALA A 8 -31.97 5.48 18.80
C ALA A 8 -30.47 5.10 18.86
N SER A 9 -29.64 5.66 17.97
CA SER A 9 -28.19 5.42 17.95
C SER A 9 -27.47 6.02 19.16
N GLU A 10 -27.98 7.13 19.70
CA GLU A 10 -27.36 7.84 20.82
C GLU A 10 -27.69 7.24 22.19
N PHE A 11 -28.76 6.44 22.29
CA PHE A 11 -29.12 5.73 23.53
C PHE A 11 -28.35 4.41 23.69
N CYS A 12 -28.03 3.71 22.59
CA CYS A 12 -27.27 2.46 22.62
C CYS A 12 -25.80 2.61 23.03
N PHE A 13 -25.22 3.81 22.91
CA PHE A 13 -23.81 4.01 23.28
C PHE A 13 -23.60 4.17 24.81
N ARG A 14 -24.66 4.34 25.60
CA ARG A 14 -24.55 4.61 27.05
C ARG A 14 -24.76 3.42 27.97
N THR A 15 -25.19 2.26 27.46
CA THR A 15 -25.44 1.04 28.26
C THR A 15 -24.37 -0.04 28.11
N ALA A 16 -23.25 0.24 27.45
CA ALA A 16 -22.13 -0.68 27.24
C ALA A 16 -21.16 -0.82 28.44
N LYS A 17 -21.63 -0.60 29.68
CA LYS A 17 -20.83 -0.86 30.89
C LYS A 17 -21.72 -1.50 31.95
N ASN A 18 -21.90 -2.82 31.87
CA ASN A 18 -21.88 -3.75 33.01
C ASN A 18 -22.43 -5.13 32.59
N HIS A 19 -21.54 -6.10 32.46
CA HIS A 19 -21.82 -7.53 32.16
C HIS A 19 -22.62 -8.28 33.25
N ARG A 20 -23.26 -7.60 34.21
CA ARG A 20 -23.96 -8.22 35.36
C ARG A 20 -25.49 -8.14 35.33
N VAL A 21 -26.10 -7.57 34.29
CA VAL A 21 -27.56 -7.38 34.26
C VAL A 21 -28.32 -8.51 33.53
N LEU A 22 -27.63 -9.34 32.74
CA LEU A 22 -28.27 -10.41 31.95
C LEU A 22 -28.86 -11.53 32.82
N VAL A 23 -28.34 -11.75 34.03
CA VAL A 23 -28.82 -12.79 34.96
C VAL A 23 -30.06 -12.34 35.75
N VAL A 24 -30.33 -11.03 35.82
CA VAL A 24 -31.43 -10.49 36.66
C VAL A 24 -32.76 -10.40 35.90
N PHE A 25 -32.75 -10.33 34.55
CA PHE A 25 -33.98 -10.17 33.77
C PHE A 25 -34.81 -11.44 33.60
N LEU A 26 -34.28 -12.62 33.93
CA LEU A 26 -35.04 -13.89 33.88
C LEU A 26 -35.85 -14.18 35.17
N SER A 27 -35.83 -13.29 36.18
CA SER A 27 -36.43 -13.58 37.48
C SER A 27 -37.68 -12.75 37.85
N ARG A 28 -38.13 -11.79 37.03
CA ARG A 28 -39.37 -11.03 37.34
C ARG A 28 -40.47 -11.26 36.31
N ARG A 29 -41.53 -11.95 36.77
CA ARG A 29 -42.87 -11.99 36.18
C ARG A 29 -43.42 -10.57 36.13
N GLU A 30 -43.55 -9.99 34.95
CA GLU A 30 -44.53 -8.92 34.73
C GLU A 30 -44.98 -8.91 33.26
N LYS A 31 -46.29 -8.78 33.07
CA LYS A 31 -46.97 -8.82 31.77
C LYS A 31 -46.63 -7.54 31.01
N GLY A 32 -45.74 -7.65 30.02
CA GLY A 32 -45.31 -6.54 29.16
C GLY A 32 -44.08 -6.83 28.29
N CYS A 33 -43.30 -7.88 28.61
CA CYS A 33 -42.05 -8.22 27.92
C CYS A 33 -42.21 -8.99 26.59
N TYR A 34 -43.25 -8.72 25.79
CA TYR A 34 -43.43 -9.38 24.49
C TYR A 34 -42.74 -8.62 23.35
N GLU A 35 -42.63 -7.29 23.44
CA GLU A 35 -41.91 -6.47 22.44
C GLU A 35 -40.40 -6.41 22.71
N TRP A 36 -39.99 -6.39 23.98
CA TRP A 36 -38.57 -6.38 24.36
C TRP A 36 -37.88 -7.74 24.15
N GLY A 37 -38.62 -8.86 24.24
CA GLY A 37 -38.10 -10.19 23.94
C GLY A 37 -37.79 -10.39 22.45
N ILE A 38 -38.52 -9.72 21.55
CA ILE A 38 -38.25 -9.72 20.11
C ILE A 38 -37.08 -8.78 19.78
N MET A 39 -36.97 -7.62 20.44
CA MET A 39 -35.81 -6.73 20.33
C MET A 39 -34.51 -7.38 20.86
N LEU A 40 -34.57 -8.14 21.95
CA LEU A 40 -33.43 -8.93 22.43
C LEU A 40 -33.09 -10.11 21.51
N PHE A 41 -34.08 -10.73 20.86
CA PHE A 41 -33.86 -11.78 19.86
C PHE A 41 -33.26 -11.22 18.56
N LEU A 42 -33.63 -10.00 18.16
CA LEU A 42 -33.02 -9.26 17.04
C LEU A 42 -31.60 -8.78 17.38
N CYS A 43 -31.34 -8.31 18.60
CA CYS A 43 -29.97 -8.02 19.06
C CYS A 43 -29.10 -9.27 19.18
N PHE A 44 -29.66 -10.42 19.58
CA PHE A 44 -28.91 -11.69 19.63
C PHE A 44 -28.60 -12.24 18.23
N ILE A 45 -29.43 -11.93 17.23
CA ILE A 45 -29.14 -12.21 15.82
C ILE A 45 -28.07 -11.25 15.25
N GLU A 46 -27.95 -10.02 15.76
CA GLU A 46 -26.87 -9.09 15.38
C GLU A 46 -25.51 -9.41 16.06
N ASP A 47 -25.49 -10.02 17.25
CA ASP A 47 -24.27 -10.37 17.98
C ASP A 47 -23.78 -11.82 17.78
N LEU A 48 -24.54 -12.66 17.08
CA LEU A 48 -24.00 -13.89 16.49
C LEU A 48 -23.05 -13.46 15.36
N ASN A 49 -21.76 -13.71 15.54
CA ASN A 49 -20.63 -13.36 14.67
C ASN A 49 -20.80 -13.83 13.20
N ILE A 50 -21.77 -13.25 12.50
CA ILE A 50 -22.01 -13.28 11.08
C ILE A 50 -21.39 -11.97 10.60
N PRO A 51 -20.29 -12.00 9.84
CA PRO A 51 -19.70 -10.77 9.33
C PRO A 51 -20.78 -10.00 8.55
N LYS A 52 -21.04 -8.76 8.97
CA LYS A 52 -21.89 -7.81 8.23
C LYS A 52 -21.46 -7.84 6.77
N MET A 53 -22.35 -8.27 5.89
CA MET A 53 -22.12 -8.30 4.45
C MET A 53 -22.47 -6.93 3.88
N ASP A 54 -21.46 -6.18 3.47
CA ASP A 54 -21.64 -4.90 2.80
C ASP A 54 -22.41 -5.06 1.48
N SER A 55 -23.48 -4.29 1.31
CA SER A 55 -24.19 -4.14 0.04
C SER A 55 -23.29 -3.41 -0.96
N VAL A 56 -23.14 -3.97 -2.16
CA VAL A 56 -22.42 -3.34 -3.26
C VAL A 56 -23.16 -2.08 -3.72
N ASN A 57 -22.62 -0.92 -3.36
CA ASN A 57 -23.02 0.37 -3.90
C ASN A 57 -22.64 0.42 -5.39
N ARG A 58 -23.64 0.49 -6.28
CA ARG A 58 -23.42 0.83 -7.70
C ARG A 58 -23.42 2.35 -7.85
N PHE A 59 -22.28 2.99 -7.59
CA PHE A 59 -21.97 4.29 -8.17
C PHE A 59 -20.48 4.37 -8.48
N ALA A 60 -20.18 4.95 -9.64
CA ALA A 60 -18.92 4.87 -10.33
C ALA A 60 -17.86 5.90 -9.85
N VAL A 61 -16.61 5.60 -10.20
CA VAL A 61 -15.46 6.50 -10.43
C VAL A 61 -14.56 6.91 -9.23
N THR A 62 -13.29 6.45 -9.35
CA THR A 62 -11.99 6.93 -8.79
C THR A 62 -11.51 6.52 -7.38
N PRO A 63 -10.18 6.32 -7.21
CA PRO A 63 -9.61 5.51 -6.13
C PRO A 63 -9.12 6.36 -4.96
N SER A 64 -9.34 5.91 -3.72
CA SER A 64 -8.54 6.37 -2.58
C SER A 64 -8.01 5.17 -1.78
N LYS A 65 -6.69 5.19 -1.60
CA LYS A 65 -5.89 4.21 -0.85
C LYS A 65 -5.98 4.53 0.65
N SER A 66 -5.59 3.53 1.45
CA SER A 66 -5.24 3.59 2.87
C SER A 66 -6.37 3.29 3.87
N LYS A 67 -6.44 2.02 4.28
CA LYS A 67 -6.87 1.59 5.64
C LYS A 67 -6.63 0.10 5.91
N LEU A 68 -6.40 -0.70 4.86
CA LEU A 68 -6.26 -2.16 4.99
C LEU A 68 -4.87 -2.64 5.48
N ALA A 69 -3.84 -1.79 5.41
CA ALA A 69 -2.47 -2.18 5.79
C ALA A 69 -2.21 -2.20 7.32
N ARG A 70 -3.09 -1.61 8.15
CA ARG A 70 -2.82 -1.41 9.59
C ARG A 70 -3.25 -2.59 10.47
N THR A 71 -4.06 -3.52 9.95
CA THR A 71 -4.66 -4.60 10.75
C THR A 71 -3.84 -5.89 10.73
N PHE A 72 -3.06 -6.13 9.68
CA PHE A 72 -2.32 -7.39 9.52
C PHE A 72 -1.04 -7.47 10.37
N ALA A 73 -0.45 -6.35 10.80
CA ALA A 73 0.79 -6.35 11.59
C ALA A 73 0.58 -6.74 13.07
N LYS A 74 -0.64 -6.66 13.62
CA LYS A 74 -0.90 -6.96 15.04
C LYS A 74 -1.17 -8.44 15.34
N VAL A 75 -1.56 -9.23 14.34
CA VAL A 75 -1.99 -10.62 14.55
C VAL A 75 -0.82 -11.62 14.54
N LEU A 76 0.33 -11.25 13.97
CA LEU A 76 1.49 -12.14 13.86
C LEU A 76 2.44 -12.11 15.09
N HIS A 77 2.27 -11.18 16.04
CA HIS A 77 3.13 -11.11 17.23
C HIS A 77 2.58 -11.81 18.49
N ILE A 78 1.36 -12.35 18.48
CA ILE A 78 0.75 -12.97 19.67
C ILE A 78 0.96 -14.49 19.72
N ARG A 79 1.35 -15.14 18.61
CA ARG A 79 1.43 -16.61 18.54
C ARG A 79 2.80 -17.22 18.88
N ALA A 80 3.77 -16.42 19.31
CA ALA A 80 5.15 -16.86 19.53
C ALA A 80 5.58 -16.99 21.02
N LEU A 81 4.69 -16.83 22.01
CA LEU A 81 5.09 -16.71 23.42
C LEU A 81 4.49 -17.71 24.43
N THR A 82 3.89 -18.83 24.03
CA THR A 82 3.49 -19.86 25.02
C THR A 82 3.76 -21.28 24.53
N GLY A 83 5.00 -21.73 24.72
CA GLY A 83 5.41 -23.13 24.67
C GLY A 83 6.16 -23.50 25.95
N GLY A 84 5.70 -24.53 26.66
CA GLY A 84 6.34 -25.08 27.86
C GLY A 84 5.75 -26.46 28.23
N HIS A 85 6.60 -27.48 28.26
CA HIS A 85 6.35 -28.92 28.48
C HIS A 85 5.85 -29.28 29.90
N GLN A 86 5.14 -30.43 30.04
CA GLN A 86 5.61 -31.64 30.79
C GLN A 86 4.59 -32.80 30.82
N LYS A 87 5.12 -34.03 30.87
CA LYS A 87 4.49 -35.37 30.95
C LYS A 87 4.46 -35.85 32.42
N PRO A 88 3.66 -36.87 32.82
CA PRO A 88 4.24 -38.24 32.92
C PRO A 88 3.28 -39.42 32.59
N LYS A 89 3.86 -40.62 32.47
CA LYS A 89 3.30 -41.95 32.11
C LYS A 89 2.84 -42.79 33.33
N PHE A 90 2.01 -43.83 33.08
CA PHE A 90 2.01 -45.25 33.55
C PHE A 90 0.55 -45.74 33.73
N SER A 91 0.12 -47.00 33.63
CA SER A 91 0.42 -48.23 32.86
C SER A 91 -0.78 -49.19 33.05
N GLU A 92 -0.94 -50.14 32.16
CA GLU A 92 -1.96 -51.20 32.03
C GLU A 92 -1.95 -52.27 33.16
N ASN A 93 -3.11 -52.89 33.47
CA ASN A 93 -3.30 -54.34 33.68
C ASN A 93 -4.72 -54.72 34.18
N VAL A 94 -5.18 -55.90 33.75
CA VAL A 94 -6.47 -56.58 34.00
C VAL A 94 -6.22 -57.88 34.80
N LYS A 95 -7.12 -58.27 35.72
CA LYS A 95 -7.78 -59.62 35.87
C LYS A 95 -8.25 -59.97 37.31
N ASP A 96 -9.51 -60.42 37.37
CA ASP A 96 -10.18 -61.56 38.07
C ASP A 96 -9.77 -62.03 39.49
N ASP A 97 -10.73 -62.14 40.42
CA ASP A 97 -11.33 -63.43 40.89
C ASP A 97 -12.23 -63.32 42.16
N VAL A 98 -13.51 -63.75 42.01
CA VAL A 98 -14.22 -64.85 42.72
C VAL A 98 -14.35 -64.91 44.28
N VAL A 99 -15.60 -64.66 44.76
CA VAL A 99 -16.48 -65.49 45.66
C VAL A 99 -16.59 -65.30 47.20
N ASN A 100 -17.87 -65.14 47.61
CA ASN A 100 -18.60 -65.43 48.88
C ASN A 100 -18.22 -64.67 50.18
N ASN A 101 -19.14 -64.32 51.11
CA ASN A 101 -20.38 -64.99 51.52
C ASN A 101 -21.32 -64.01 52.24
N ASP A 102 -22.62 -64.34 52.20
CA ASP A 102 -23.74 -63.73 52.90
C ASP A 102 -23.52 -63.51 54.41
N VAL A 103 -24.02 -62.40 54.98
CA VAL A 103 -25.00 -62.28 56.09
C VAL A 103 -25.27 -60.78 56.36
N VAL A 104 -25.87 -60.03 55.42
CA VAL A 104 -26.60 -58.77 55.76
C VAL A 104 -27.76 -58.54 54.77
N LYS A 105 -28.49 -59.61 54.42
CA LYS A 105 -29.50 -59.60 53.35
C LYS A 105 -30.92 -59.21 53.79
N THR A 106 -31.12 -58.65 54.98
CA THR A 106 -32.50 -58.40 55.46
C THR A 106 -32.79 -56.96 55.91
N LYS A 107 -31.80 -56.06 55.92
CA LYS A 107 -32.02 -54.62 56.19
C LYS A 107 -31.58 -53.68 55.06
N LEU A 108 -30.76 -54.14 54.10
CA LEU A 108 -30.39 -53.35 52.92
C LEU A 108 -31.46 -53.40 51.81
N LEU A 109 -32.27 -54.46 51.76
CA LEU A 109 -33.24 -54.69 50.68
C LEU A 109 -34.51 -53.82 50.74
N LYS A 110 -34.76 -53.08 51.84
CA LYS A 110 -35.85 -52.09 51.90
C LYS A 110 -35.40 -50.64 51.70
N LYS A 111 -34.10 -50.35 51.85
CA LYS A 111 -33.54 -48.99 51.70
C LYS A 111 -32.91 -48.75 50.33
N THR A 112 -32.50 -49.82 49.63
CA THR A 112 -31.90 -49.73 48.29
C THR A 112 -32.95 -49.64 47.18
N GLN A 113 -34.21 -50.03 47.44
CA GLN A 113 -35.29 -49.96 46.46
C GLN A 113 -35.95 -48.57 46.33
N PHE A 114 -35.78 -47.69 47.33
CA PHE A 114 -36.35 -46.33 47.31
C PHE A 114 -35.34 -45.23 46.97
N LYS A 115 -34.04 -45.54 46.94
CA LYS A 115 -33.00 -44.55 46.66
C LYS A 115 -32.44 -44.61 45.22
N SER A 116 -32.68 -45.70 44.50
CA SER A 116 -32.26 -45.86 43.10
C SER A 116 -33.25 -45.26 42.09
N PHE A 117 -34.48 -44.96 42.50
CA PHE A 117 -35.51 -44.40 41.61
C PHE A 117 -35.31 -42.88 41.40
N ASP A 118 -35.04 -42.13 42.46
CA ASP A 118 -34.83 -40.67 42.37
C ASP A 118 -33.57 -40.30 41.55
N ASP A 119 -32.46 -41.04 41.71
CA ASP A 119 -31.20 -40.79 40.96
C ASP A 119 -31.34 -41.11 39.46
N GLU A 120 -32.11 -42.14 39.08
CA GLU A 120 -32.36 -42.49 37.67
C GLU A 120 -33.39 -41.54 37.04
N ASP A 121 -34.41 -41.08 37.78
CA ASP A 121 -35.38 -40.09 37.30
C ASP A 121 -34.73 -38.70 37.10
N GLU A 122 -33.84 -38.26 37.99
CA GLU A 122 -33.07 -37.02 37.80
C GLU A 122 -32.13 -37.11 36.58
N LYS A 123 -31.49 -38.27 36.39
CA LYS A 123 -30.61 -38.52 35.24
C LYS A 123 -31.38 -38.56 33.92
N LEU A 124 -32.57 -39.15 33.91
CA LEU A 124 -33.48 -39.19 32.76
C LEU A 124 -33.98 -37.78 32.40
N GLN A 125 -34.34 -36.97 33.39
CA GLN A 125 -34.74 -35.57 33.19
C GLN A 125 -33.60 -34.71 32.63
N LYS A 126 -32.38 -34.93 33.11
CA LYS A 126 -31.18 -34.25 32.59
C LYS A 126 -30.90 -34.64 31.13
N ALA A 127 -30.96 -35.93 30.80
CA ALA A 127 -30.78 -36.41 29.43
C ALA A 127 -31.86 -35.86 28.48
N ALA A 128 -33.12 -35.80 28.93
CA ALA A 128 -34.22 -35.20 28.16
C ALA A 128 -34.02 -33.69 27.94
N ALA A 129 -33.48 -32.97 28.93
CA ALA A 129 -33.16 -31.55 28.80
C ALA A 129 -31.99 -31.30 27.83
N GLU A 130 -30.96 -32.14 27.87
CA GLU A 130 -29.81 -32.09 26.94
C GLU A 130 -30.24 -32.38 25.50
N ALA A 131 -31.09 -33.39 25.29
CA ALA A 131 -31.63 -33.72 23.97
C ALA A 131 -32.56 -32.61 23.41
N PHE A 132 -33.37 -31.98 24.26
CA PHE A 132 -34.15 -30.80 23.90
C PHE A 132 -33.25 -29.62 23.50
N LEU A 133 -32.16 -29.38 24.24
CA LEU A 133 -31.20 -28.33 23.93
C LEU A 133 -30.50 -28.60 22.58
N ALA A 134 -30.12 -29.85 22.30
CA ALA A 134 -29.56 -30.24 21.01
C ALA A 134 -30.54 -29.95 19.85
N LYS A 135 -31.84 -30.26 20.01
CA LYS A 135 -32.87 -29.90 19.02
C LYS A 135 -32.97 -28.40 18.77
N LEU A 136 -32.85 -27.60 19.82
CA LEU A 136 -32.87 -26.14 19.71
C LEU A 136 -31.67 -25.64 18.88
N PHE A 137 -30.46 -26.12 19.17
CA PHE A 137 -29.27 -25.75 18.40
C PHE A 137 -29.36 -26.20 16.94
N ALA A 138 -29.85 -27.42 16.70
CA ALA A 138 -30.07 -27.94 15.35
C ALA A 138 -31.03 -27.06 14.54
N ASN A 139 -32.15 -26.63 15.13
CA ASN A 139 -33.11 -25.77 14.48
C ASN A 139 -32.59 -24.34 14.26
N VAL A 140 -31.88 -23.75 15.24
CA VAL A 140 -31.22 -22.43 15.05
C VAL A 140 -30.20 -22.50 13.91
N SER A 141 -29.41 -23.57 13.84
CA SER A 141 -28.48 -23.79 12.74
C SER A 141 -29.19 -23.99 11.39
N ALA A 142 -30.35 -24.64 11.37
CA ALA A 142 -31.17 -24.77 10.17
C ALA A 142 -31.72 -23.41 9.69
N VAL A 143 -32.21 -22.56 10.60
CA VAL A 143 -32.62 -21.17 10.30
C VAL A 143 -31.46 -20.39 9.71
N LYS A 144 -30.25 -20.49 10.29
CA LYS A 144 -29.05 -19.81 9.79
C LYS A 144 -28.68 -20.26 8.37
N ALA A 145 -28.76 -21.55 8.10
CA ALA A 145 -28.50 -22.10 6.77
C ALA A 145 -29.54 -21.65 5.74
N ALA A 146 -30.82 -21.61 6.10
CA ALA A 146 -31.89 -21.11 5.25
C ALA A 146 -31.73 -19.61 4.95
N TYR A 147 -31.36 -18.81 5.95
CA TYR A 147 -31.09 -17.38 5.77
C TYR A 147 -29.85 -17.12 4.90
N ALA A 148 -28.78 -17.91 5.05
CA ALA A 148 -27.62 -17.84 4.17
C ALA A 148 -27.99 -18.13 2.71
N GLN A 149 -28.88 -19.10 2.47
CA GLN A 149 -29.41 -19.41 1.13
C GLN A 149 -30.19 -18.22 0.56
N LEU A 150 -31.03 -17.59 1.36
CA LEU A 150 -31.78 -16.39 0.97
C LEU A 150 -30.84 -15.25 0.55
N GLN A 151 -29.79 -14.98 1.33
CA GLN A 151 -28.78 -13.97 1.00
C GLN A 151 -28.00 -14.31 -0.29
N PHE A 152 -27.77 -15.59 -0.56
CA PHE A 152 -27.12 -16.04 -1.78
C PHE A 152 -27.99 -15.80 -3.03
N SER A 153 -29.28 -16.15 -2.96
CA SER A 153 -30.23 -15.95 -4.06
C SER A 153 -30.61 -14.48 -4.31
N GLN A 154 -30.21 -13.55 -3.42
CA GLN A 154 -30.38 -12.11 -3.66
C GLN A 154 -29.33 -11.51 -4.61
N SER A 155 -28.19 -12.18 -4.81
CA SER A 155 -27.11 -11.65 -5.65
C SER A 155 -26.28 -12.76 -6.32
N PRO A 156 -26.49 -13.02 -7.62
CA PRO A 156 -27.45 -12.36 -8.52
C PRO A 156 -28.92 -12.63 -8.13
N TYR A 157 -29.83 -11.74 -8.51
CA TYR A 157 -31.26 -11.86 -8.17
C TYR A 157 -31.86 -13.12 -8.80
N ASP A 158 -32.27 -14.06 -7.94
CA ASP A 158 -32.88 -15.35 -8.28
C ASP A 158 -34.23 -15.46 -7.55
N PRO A 159 -35.37 -15.15 -8.21
CA PRO A 159 -36.67 -15.09 -7.55
C PRO A 159 -37.12 -16.45 -7.03
N ASP A 160 -36.85 -17.53 -7.77
CA ASP A 160 -37.24 -18.89 -7.38
C ASP A 160 -36.42 -19.36 -6.17
N GLY A 161 -35.12 -19.07 -6.16
CA GLY A 161 -34.26 -19.33 -5.01
C GLY A 161 -34.61 -18.51 -3.77
N ILE A 162 -35.00 -17.24 -3.95
CA ILE A 162 -35.49 -16.40 -2.86
C ILE A 162 -36.77 -16.99 -2.26
N GLN A 163 -37.74 -17.35 -3.10
CA GLN A 163 -39.00 -17.94 -2.64
C GLN A 163 -38.77 -19.26 -1.89
N SER A 164 -37.97 -20.16 -2.46
CA SER A 164 -37.66 -21.44 -1.81
C SER A 164 -36.93 -21.26 -0.48
N ALA A 165 -35.98 -20.32 -0.40
CA ALA A 165 -35.26 -20.03 0.84
C ALA A 165 -36.16 -19.36 1.89
N ASP A 166 -37.08 -18.49 1.48
CA ASP A 166 -38.07 -17.86 2.37
C ASP A 166 -39.01 -18.90 2.98
N GLU A 167 -39.55 -19.81 2.15
CA GLU A 167 -40.38 -20.93 2.63
C GLU A 167 -39.65 -21.79 3.67
N LEU A 168 -38.35 -22.04 3.46
CA LEU A 168 -37.49 -22.75 4.42
C LEU A 168 -37.24 -21.96 5.71
N VAL A 169 -37.03 -20.64 5.63
CA VAL A 169 -36.90 -19.81 6.83
C VAL A 169 -38.21 -19.83 7.64
N VAL A 170 -39.35 -19.68 6.97
CA VAL A 170 -40.67 -19.69 7.61
C VAL A 170 -40.96 -21.05 8.25
N SER A 171 -40.62 -22.17 7.60
CA SER A 171 -40.84 -23.51 8.17
C SER A 171 -39.96 -23.75 9.40
N GLU A 172 -38.68 -23.37 9.37
CA GLU A 172 -37.80 -23.54 10.52
C GLU A 172 -38.15 -22.62 11.69
N LEU A 173 -38.68 -21.41 11.43
CA LEU A 173 -39.22 -20.53 12.47
C LEU A 173 -40.50 -21.09 13.11
N LYS A 174 -41.34 -21.81 12.34
CA LYS A 174 -42.49 -22.53 12.90
C LYS A 174 -42.02 -23.67 13.82
N ASN A 175 -41.04 -24.46 13.39
CA ASN A 175 -40.41 -25.49 14.23
C ASN A 175 -39.83 -24.90 15.53
N LEU A 176 -39.16 -23.75 15.45
CA LEU A 176 -38.64 -23.04 16.61
C LEU A 176 -39.76 -22.62 17.58
N SER A 177 -40.88 -22.15 17.03
CA SER A 177 -42.06 -21.78 17.81
C SER A 177 -42.65 -23.00 18.53
N GLU A 178 -42.68 -24.17 17.89
CA GLU A 178 -43.13 -25.41 18.52
C GLU A 178 -42.20 -25.84 19.66
N LEU A 179 -40.88 -25.80 19.45
CA LEU A 179 -39.89 -26.08 20.50
C LEU A 179 -40.06 -25.12 21.70
N LYS A 180 -40.29 -23.82 21.43
CA LYS A 180 -40.59 -22.83 22.47
C LYS A 180 -41.85 -23.20 23.26
N GLN A 181 -42.91 -23.65 22.59
CA GLN A 181 -44.14 -24.07 23.27
C GLN A 181 -43.92 -25.31 24.13
N CYS A 182 -43.14 -26.30 23.66
CA CYS A 182 -42.77 -27.50 24.43
C CYS A 182 -42.01 -27.12 25.71
N TYR A 183 -41.06 -26.19 25.61
CA TYR A 183 -40.31 -25.68 26.77
C TYR A 183 -41.23 -25.01 27.80
N VAL A 184 -42.14 -24.13 27.36
CA VAL A 184 -43.08 -23.41 28.24
C VAL A 184 -44.02 -24.38 28.96
N LYS A 185 -44.48 -25.44 28.27
CA LYS A 185 -45.35 -26.47 28.83
C LYS A 185 -44.58 -27.52 29.66
N LYS A 186 -43.25 -27.44 29.75
CA LYS A 186 -42.36 -28.45 30.35
C LYS A 186 -42.59 -29.87 29.83
N GLN A 187 -42.93 -29.99 28.54
CA GLN A 187 -43.19 -31.27 27.89
C GLN A 187 -41.89 -31.77 27.23
N PHE A 188 -41.09 -32.50 28.00
CA PHE A 188 -39.83 -33.11 27.55
C PHE A 188 -39.99 -34.62 27.30
N ASN A 189 -41.13 -35.04 26.76
CA ASN A 189 -41.46 -36.46 26.59
C ASN A 189 -40.70 -37.06 25.40
N GLU A 190 -39.42 -37.36 25.61
CA GLU A 190 -38.61 -38.15 24.69
C GLU A 190 -38.46 -39.56 25.24
N TYR A 191 -39.08 -40.53 24.54
CA TYR A 191 -38.94 -41.96 24.86
C TYR A 191 -37.51 -42.48 24.67
N SER A 192 -36.64 -41.75 23.94
CA SER A 192 -35.22 -42.04 23.76
C SER A 192 -34.40 -40.74 23.61
N PRO A 193 -33.92 -40.16 24.73
CA PRO A 193 -33.17 -38.90 24.71
C PRO A 193 -31.80 -39.03 24.00
N ASP A 194 -31.09 -40.15 24.18
CA ASP A 194 -29.76 -40.35 23.57
C ASP A 194 -29.83 -40.41 22.03
N THR A 195 -30.82 -41.12 21.47
CA THR A 195 -31.02 -41.16 20.02
C THR A 195 -31.41 -39.80 19.48
N THR A 196 -32.22 -39.05 20.23
CA THR A 196 -32.71 -37.74 19.83
C THR A 196 -31.59 -36.70 19.85
N HIS A 197 -30.73 -36.73 20.87
CA HIS A 197 -29.54 -35.89 20.95
C HIS A 197 -28.63 -36.11 19.74
N LEU A 198 -28.30 -37.37 19.41
CA LEU A 198 -27.43 -37.68 18.27
C LEU A 198 -28.03 -37.22 16.93
N LEU A 199 -29.34 -37.42 16.72
CA LEU A 199 -30.01 -36.96 15.50
C LEU A 199 -30.00 -35.43 15.37
N ALA A 200 -30.19 -34.72 16.48
CA ALA A 200 -30.14 -33.26 16.51
C ALA A 200 -28.73 -32.76 16.19
N GLU A 201 -27.68 -33.37 16.77
CA GLU A 201 -26.29 -33.02 16.48
C GLU A 201 -25.93 -33.25 15.00
N ILE A 202 -26.37 -34.37 14.41
CA ILE A 202 -26.20 -34.64 12.97
C ILE A 202 -26.90 -33.57 12.12
N GLN A 203 -28.12 -33.17 12.50
CA GLN A 203 -28.86 -32.14 11.78
C GLN A 203 -28.21 -30.75 11.91
N GLU A 204 -27.64 -30.44 13.07
CA GLU A 204 -26.87 -29.22 13.30
C GLU A 204 -25.64 -29.19 12.39
N GLN A 205 -24.83 -30.25 12.41
CA GLN A 205 -23.64 -30.36 11.56
C GLN A 205 -23.98 -30.27 10.07
N LYS A 206 -25.07 -30.89 9.63
CA LYS A 206 -25.56 -30.78 8.25
C LYS A 206 -25.93 -29.35 7.86
N SER A 207 -26.56 -28.62 8.78
CA SER A 207 -26.95 -27.22 8.56
C SER A 207 -25.73 -26.29 8.51
N ILE A 208 -24.73 -26.56 9.36
CA ILE A 208 -23.44 -25.85 9.34
C ILE A 208 -22.71 -26.10 8.01
N LEU A 209 -22.62 -27.35 7.55
CA LEU A 209 -22.02 -27.70 6.26
C LEU A 209 -22.72 -26.99 5.09
N LYS A 210 -24.06 -26.94 5.11
CA LYS A 210 -24.84 -26.20 4.10
C LYS A 210 -24.48 -24.71 4.08
N THR A 211 -24.28 -24.10 5.25
CA THR A 211 -23.87 -22.68 5.36
C THR A 211 -22.49 -22.45 4.74
N TYR A 212 -21.52 -23.33 5.00
CA TYR A 212 -20.18 -23.24 4.42
C TYR A 212 -20.19 -23.47 2.90
N ASP A 213 -20.99 -24.41 2.39
CA ASP A 213 -21.14 -24.63 0.96
C ASP A 213 -21.67 -23.38 0.23
N ILE A 214 -22.69 -22.73 0.78
CA ILE A 214 -23.25 -21.48 0.25
C ILE A 214 -22.20 -20.36 0.26
N MET A 215 -21.45 -20.22 1.35
CA MET A 215 -20.37 -19.23 1.46
C MET A 215 -19.25 -19.51 0.45
N GLY A 216 -18.89 -20.77 0.25
CA GLY A 216 -17.91 -21.20 -0.75
C GLY A 216 -18.32 -20.82 -2.16
N LYS A 217 -19.57 -21.11 -2.55
CA LYS A 217 -20.14 -20.72 -3.85
C LYS A 217 -20.11 -19.21 -4.08
N LYS A 218 -20.39 -18.42 -3.03
CA LYS A 218 -20.33 -16.95 -3.10
C LYS A 218 -18.91 -16.42 -3.28
N LEU A 219 -17.93 -16.97 -2.57
CA LEU A 219 -16.54 -16.56 -2.72
C LEU A 219 -15.99 -16.94 -4.10
N ASP A 220 -16.36 -18.11 -4.62
CA ASP A 220 -15.98 -18.56 -5.96
C ASP A 220 -16.53 -17.62 -7.05
N SER A 221 -17.78 -17.18 -6.95
CA SER A 221 -18.36 -16.21 -7.90
C SER A 221 -17.69 -14.84 -7.83
N GLN A 222 -17.33 -14.36 -6.63
CA GLN A 222 -16.57 -13.12 -6.45
C GLN A 222 -15.16 -13.20 -7.02
N LEU A 223 -14.49 -14.34 -6.83
CA LEU A 223 -13.16 -14.60 -7.38
C LEU A 223 -13.19 -14.53 -8.91
N LYS A 224 -14.13 -15.24 -9.56
CA LYS A 224 -14.31 -15.22 -11.02
C LYS A 224 -14.60 -13.81 -11.56
N LEU A 225 -15.40 -13.02 -10.84
CA LEU A 225 -15.65 -11.63 -11.20
C LEU A 225 -14.37 -10.79 -11.13
N LYS A 226 -13.56 -10.95 -10.09
CA LYS A 226 -12.28 -10.23 -9.96
C LYS A 226 -11.24 -10.69 -10.98
N GLU A 227 -11.20 -11.96 -11.33
CA GLU A 227 -10.35 -12.46 -12.41
C GLU A 227 -10.71 -11.84 -13.76
N SER A 228 -12.00 -11.73 -14.08
CA SER A 228 -12.43 -11.07 -15.33
C SER A 228 -12.10 -9.57 -15.35
N GLU A 229 -12.22 -8.87 -14.21
CA GLU A 229 -11.79 -7.48 -14.06
C GLU A 229 -10.27 -7.33 -14.25
N ILE A 230 -9.47 -8.23 -13.69
CA ILE A 230 -8.00 -8.25 -13.88
C ILE A 230 -7.65 -8.47 -15.36
N MET A 231 -8.30 -9.42 -16.03
CA MET A 231 -8.09 -9.68 -17.46
C MET A 231 -8.42 -8.44 -18.30
N PHE A 232 -9.57 -7.81 -18.07
CA PHE A 232 -9.98 -6.58 -18.75
C PHE A 232 -8.99 -5.44 -18.56
N LEU A 233 -8.52 -5.21 -17.33
CA LEU A 233 -7.54 -4.16 -17.03
C LEU A 233 -6.18 -4.44 -17.68
N ARG A 234 -5.74 -5.71 -17.71
CA ARG A 234 -4.51 -6.11 -18.41
C ARG A 234 -4.62 -5.84 -19.91
N GLU A 235 -5.75 -6.15 -20.53
CA GLU A 235 -5.98 -5.87 -21.94
C GLU A 235 -5.95 -4.36 -22.23
N LYS A 236 -6.62 -3.54 -21.39
CA LYS A 236 -6.56 -2.08 -21.49
C LYS A 236 -5.14 -1.51 -21.36
N LEU A 237 -4.34 -2.08 -20.45
CA LEU A 237 -2.93 -1.68 -20.30
C LEU A 237 -2.12 -2.02 -21.56
N VAL A 238 -2.31 -3.22 -22.11
CA VAL A 238 -1.63 -3.63 -23.35
C VAL A 238 -2.00 -2.70 -24.50
N GLU A 239 -3.27 -2.34 -24.63
CA GLU A 239 -3.74 -1.44 -25.69
C GLU A 239 -3.18 -0.03 -25.55
N ALA A 240 -3.24 0.56 -24.35
CA ALA A 240 -2.62 1.87 -24.07
C ALA A 240 -1.10 1.86 -24.34
N ASN A 241 -0.42 0.76 -24.02
CA ASN A 241 1.01 0.62 -24.33
C ASN A 241 1.29 0.53 -25.85
N LYS A 242 0.41 -0.10 -26.63
CA LYS A 242 0.53 -0.10 -28.10
C LYS A 242 0.32 1.31 -28.65
N GLU A 243 -0.69 2.03 -28.17
CA GLU A 243 -0.95 3.42 -28.56
C GLU A 243 0.25 4.31 -28.23
N ASN A 244 0.82 4.19 -27.03
CA ASN A 244 2.03 4.92 -26.65
C ASN A 244 3.21 4.59 -27.57
N LYS A 245 3.44 3.31 -27.91
CA LYS A 245 4.48 2.91 -28.87
C LYS A 245 4.22 3.47 -30.26
N LEU A 246 2.97 3.55 -30.71
CA LEU A 246 2.60 4.15 -31.99
C LEU A 246 2.83 5.65 -31.98
N LEU A 247 2.46 6.35 -30.90
CA LEU A 247 2.73 7.76 -30.71
C LEU A 247 4.24 8.04 -30.67
N GLU A 248 5.02 7.22 -29.96
CA GLU A 248 6.47 7.30 -29.92
C GLU A 248 7.07 7.08 -31.32
N LYS A 249 6.61 6.06 -32.06
CA LYS A 249 7.01 5.84 -33.46
C LYS A 249 6.64 7.02 -34.36
N ARG A 250 5.44 7.61 -34.23
CA ARG A 250 5.03 8.80 -35.01
C ARG A 250 5.87 10.03 -34.66
N LEU A 251 6.26 10.17 -33.40
CA LEU A 251 7.12 11.24 -32.91
C LEU A 251 8.57 11.06 -33.37
N ASN A 252 9.01 9.82 -33.57
CA ASN A 252 10.34 9.49 -34.09
C ASN A 252 10.40 9.42 -35.63
N ALA A 253 9.29 9.08 -36.30
CA ALA A 253 9.16 8.92 -37.76
C ALA A 253 8.70 10.19 -38.48
N SER A 254 7.95 11.09 -37.82
CA SER A 254 8.15 12.51 -38.07
C SER A 254 9.60 12.72 -37.70
N GLY A 255 10.49 12.77 -38.68
CA GLY A 255 11.93 12.68 -38.43
C GLY A 255 12.39 13.67 -37.36
N SER A 256 13.63 13.52 -36.93
CA SER A 256 14.38 14.56 -36.22
C SER A 256 14.46 15.85 -37.06
N VAL A 257 13.33 16.53 -37.25
CA VAL A 257 13.25 17.97 -37.18
C VAL A 257 13.00 18.17 -35.69
N SER A 258 14.08 18.17 -34.92
CA SER A 258 13.96 18.73 -33.59
C SER A 258 13.35 20.13 -33.78
N PRO A 259 12.45 20.63 -32.91
CA PRO A 259 12.02 22.03 -32.94
C PRO A 259 13.19 23.04 -32.87
N LEU A 260 14.41 22.52 -32.75
CA LEU A 260 15.67 23.20 -32.66
C LEU A 260 16.43 23.29 -33.98
N ASP A 261 16.17 22.46 -34.99
CA ASP A 261 16.98 22.48 -36.21
C ASP A 261 16.88 23.83 -36.94
N ASN A 262 15.71 24.48 -36.81
CA ASN A 262 15.44 25.86 -37.26
C ASN A 262 15.46 26.89 -36.11
N LEU A 263 16.23 26.66 -35.04
CA LEU A 263 16.36 27.63 -33.95
C LEU A 263 17.10 28.88 -34.46
N HIS A 264 16.39 29.99 -34.58
CA HIS A 264 16.99 31.30 -34.83
C HIS A 264 17.14 32.08 -33.53
N PHE A 265 18.23 32.85 -33.38
CA PHE A 265 18.51 33.64 -32.16
C PHE A 265 17.34 34.56 -31.78
N SER A 266 16.66 35.15 -32.78
CA SER A 266 15.50 36.04 -32.57
C SER A 266 14.20 35.33 -32.20
N SER A 267 14.13 33.99 -32.26
CA SER A 267 12.93 33.18 -32.00
C SER A 267 13.04 32.34 -30.73
N LEU A 268 13.95 32.69 -29.82
CA LEU A 268 14.11 31.99 -28.54
C LEU A 268 12.89 32.22 -27.63
N ILE A 269 12.17 31.16 -27.32
CA ILE A 269 11.00 31.16 -26.42
C ILE A 269 11.30 30.22 -25.22
N PRO A 270 10.77 30.48 -24.00
CA PRO A 270 11.00 29.62 -22.83
C PRO A 270 10.76 28.12 -23.04
N SER A 271 9.86 27.72 -23.94
CA SER A 271 9.61 26.32 -24.29
C SER A 271 10.86 25.59 -24.81
N HIS A 272 11.72 26.26 -25.57
CA HIS A 272 12.97 25.70 -26.09
C HIS A 272 13.94 25.40 -24.95
N PHE A 273 14.02 26.29 -23.96
CA PHE A 273 14.82 26.08 -22.76
C PHE A 273 14.30 24.90 -21.93
N ILE A 274 12.98 24.82 -21.71
CA ILE A 274 12.35 23.72 -20.96
C ILE A 274 12.60 22.37 -21.65
N MET A 275 12.53 22.32 -22.98
CA MET A 275 12.85 21.12 -23.76
C MET A 275 14.32 20.69 -23.56
N PHE A 276 15.26 21.64 -23.62
CA PHE A 276 16.67 21.39 -23.37
C PHE A 276 16.97 20.97 -21.93
N LEU A 277 16.31 21.60 -20.97
CA LEU A 277 16.41 21.26 -19.55
C LEU A 277 15.96 19.81 -19.32
N ARG A 278 14.84 19.37 -19.91
CA ARG A 278 14.39 17.98 -19.81
C ARG A 278 15.42 16.99 -20.36
N GLN A 279 16.04 17.29 -21.49
CA GLN A 279 17.13 16.46 -22.05
C GLN A 279 18.35 16.45 -21.13
N THR A 280 18.69 17.59 -20.53
CA THR A 280 19.79 17.74 -19.58
C THR A 280 19.55 16.88 -18.33
N ILE A 281 18.36 16.96 -17.73
CA ILE A 281 17.97 16.13 -16.57
C ILE A 281 18.05 14.65 -16.91
N ARG A 282 17.58 14.22 -18.10
CA ARG A 282 17.72 12.81 -18.54
C ARG A 282 19.18 12.37 -18.61
N SER A 283 20.07 13.22 -19.11
CA SER A 283 21.50 12.92 -19.20
C SER A 283 22.18 12.87 -17.82
N ILE A 284 21.80 13.78 -16.90
CA ILE A 284 22.24 13.74 -15.49
C ILE A 284 21.83 12.41 -14.85
N ARG A 285 20.56 12.02 -14.97
CA ARG A 285 20.06 10.75 -14.44
C ARG A 285 20.78 9.54 -15.03
N SER A 286 21.10 9.58 -16.33
CA SER A 286 21.87 8.53 -16.99
C SER A 286 23.27 8.40 -16.39
N PHE A 287 23.96 9.52 -16.17
CA PHE A 287 25.28 9.53 -15.55
C PHE A 287 25.23 9.10 -14.09
N VAL A 288 24.25 9.57 -13.30
CA VAL A 288 24.06 9.17 -11.90
C VAL A 288 23.87 7.66 -11.78
N ARG A 289 23.05 7.05 -12.64
CA ARG A 289 22.89 5.58 -12.66
C ARG A 289 24.19 4.85 -12.93
N LEU A 290 24.99 5.34 -13.89
CA LEU A 290 26.30 4.75 -14.16
C LEU A 290 27.22 4.91 -12.96
N LEU A 291 27.34 6.12 -12.40
CA LEU A 291 28.15 6.40 -11.23
C LEU A 291 27.77 5.50 -10.05
N SER A 292 26.47 5.40 -9.73
CA SER A 292 25.99 4.52 -8.66
C SER A 292 26.31 3.05 -8.92
N LYS A 293 26.21 2.59 -10.18
CA LYS A 293 26.57 1.22 -10.55
C LYS A 293 28.07 0.97 -10.31
N GLU A 294 28.93 1.82 -10.84
CA GLU A 294 30.38 1.73 -10.67
C GLU A 294 30.80 1.78 -9.19
N MET A 295 30.11 2.60 -8.38
CA MET A 295 30.32 2.65 -6.92
C MET A 295 29.94 1.33 -6.23
N VAL A 296 28.82 0.71 -6.62
CA VAL A 296 28.42 -0.60 -6.09
C VAL A 296 29.40 -1.69 -6.50
N ASP A 297 29.84 -1.70 -7.75
CA ASP A 297 30.84 -2.65 -8.27
C ASP A 297 32.19 -2.49 -7.54
N ALA A 298 32.52 -1.27 -7.10
CA ALA A 298 33.65 -0.94 -6.24
C ALA A 298 33.44 -1.22 -4.73
N GLY A 299 32.28 -1.78 -4.33
CA GLY A 299 31.99 -2.17 -2.95
C GLY A 299 31.47 -1.05 -2.03
N TRP A 300 31.02 0.09 -2.58
CA TRP A 300 30.45 1.17 -1.78
C TRP A 300 29.04 0.84 -1.29
N LYS A 301 28.73 1.28 -0.07
CA LYS A 301 27.37 1.31 0.46
C LYS A 301 26.70 2.63 0.04
N LEU A 302 25.73 2.56 -0.88
CA LEU A 302 25.06 3.74 -1.43
C LEU A 302 24.33 4.55 -0.36
N ASP A 303 23.73 3.88 0.62
CA ASP A 303 23.04 4.48 1.76
C ASP A 303 23.99 5.33 2.61
N ALA A 304 25.16 4.79 2.97
CA ALA A 304 26.19 5.56 3.69
C ALA A 304 26.72 6.75 2.86
N ALA A 305 26.88 6.56 1.55
CA ALA A 305 27.31 7.63 0.65
C ALA A 305 26.24 8.74 0.54
N ALA A 306 24.96 8.39 0.45
CA ALA A 306 23.88 9.37 0.42
C ALA A 306 23.75 10.16 1.72
N CYS A 307 23.90 9.50 2.88
CA CYS A 307 23.94 10.19 4.18
C CYS A 307 25.15 11.15 4.30
N SER A 308 26.26 10.86 3.62
CA SER A 308 27.40 11.76 3.53
C SER A 308 27.13 12.97 2.63
N ILE A 309 26.35 12.79 1.54
CA ILE A 309 25.97 13.87 0.63
C ILE A 309 24.93 14.81 1.26
N GLN A 310 23.90 14.22 1.88
CA GLN A 310 22.80 14.93 2.54
C GLN A 310 22.71 14.48 4.01
N PRO A 311 23.46 15.12 4.92
CA PRO A 311 23.36 14.81 6.34
C PRO A 311 21.99 15.20 6.88
N ASP A 312 21.55 14.45 7.89
CA ASP A 312 20.29 14.67 8.61
C ASP A 312 19.04 14.60 7.71
N ILE A 313 19.01 13.67 6.77
CA ILE A 313 17.84 13.35 5.95
C ILE A 313 17.53 11.86 6.08
N GLU A 314 16.31 11.55 6.49
CA GLU A 314 15.77 10.20 6.47
C GLU A 314 14.97 10.00 5.18
N PHE A 315 15.43 9.09 4.32
CA PHE A 315 14.72 8.77 3.07
C PHE A 315 13.48 7.94 3.36
N LEU A 316 12.32 8.38 2.87
CA LEU A 316 11.04 7.67 3.02
C LEU A 316 11.05 6.29 2.35
N LYS A 317 11.81 6.15 1.26
CA LYS A 317 12.02 4.88 0.54
C LYS A 317 13.49 4.61 0.32
N ALA A 318 13.86 3.33 0.32
CA ALA A 318 15.21 2.88 -0.03
C ALA A 318 15.66 3.34 -1.43
N ASN A 319 14.74 3.48 -2.38
CA ASN A 319 15.10 3.95 -3.73
C ASN A 319 15.32 5.46 -3.82
N ASP A 320 14.87 6.25 -2.84
CA ASP A 320 14.98 7.72 -2.87
C ASP A 320 16.42 8.20 -2.64
N ILE A 321 17.30 7.30 -2.19
CA ILE A 321 18.75 7.50 -2.05
C ILE A 321 19.35 8.04 -3.37
N CYS A 322 18.79 7.67 -4.53
CA CYS A 322 19.23 8.17 -5.83
C CYS A 322 19.13 9.70 -5.97
N TYR A 323 18.15 10.32 -5.30
CA TYR A 323 17.97 11.77 -5.33
C TYR A 323 19.11 12.52 -4.64
N ALA A 324 19.77 11.92 -3.65
CA ALA A 324 20.97 12.50 -3.04
C ALA A 324 22.10 12.60 -4.07
N PHE A 325 22.33 11.55 -4.86
CA PHE A 325 23.33 11.56 -5.93
C PHE A 325 22.96 12.51 -7.06
N GLU A 326 21.68 12.56 -7.47
CA GLU A 326 21.20 13.55 -8.44
C GLU A 326 21.44 14.98 -7.93
N SER A 327 21.13 15.27 -6.66
CA SER A 327 21.38 16.56 -6.02
C SER A 327 22.87 16.92 -5.99
N PHE A 328 23.74 15.96 -5.63
CA PHE A 328 25.19 16.15 -5.63
C PHE A 328 25.71 16.52 -7.02
N VAL A 329 25.34 15.73 -8.04
CA VAL A 329 25.77 15.98 -9.42
C VAL A 329 25.24 17.32 -9.91
N CYS A 330 23.96 17.64 -9.66
CA CYS A 330 23.38 18.93 -10.00
C CYS A 330 24.14 20.08 -9.32
N ARG A 331 24.41 19.99 -8.01
CA ARG A 331 25.14 21.01 -7.26
C ARG A 331 26.51 21.28 -7.87
N GLU A 332 27.31 20.24 -8.12
CA GLU A 332 28.65 20.41 -8.64
C GLU A 332 28.66 20.89 -10.11
N MET A 333 27.77 20.36 -10.94
CA MET A 333 27.74 20.70 -12.36
C MET A 333 27.13 22.08 -12.64
N PHE A 334 26.11 22.51 -11.89
CA PHE A 334 25.48 23.83 -12.02
C PHE A 334 26.17 24.93 -11.20
N ASP A 335 27.15 24.60 -10.35
CA ASP A 335 27.90 25.62 -9.61
C ASP A 335 28.54 26.66 -10.55
N GLY A 336 28.24 27.94 -10.33
CA GLY A 336 28.66 29.05 -11.20
C GLY A 336 27.76 29.35 -12.41
N PHE A 337 26.60 28.69 -12.56
CA PHE A 337 25.74 28.83 -13.76
C PHE A 337 25.26 30.27 -14.06
N ASN A 338 25.12 31.13 -13.04
CA ASN A 338 24.74 32.54 -13.24
C ASN A 338 25.87 33.40 -13.85
N TYR A 339 27.12 32.90 -13.86
CA TYR A 339 28.28 33.64 -14.34
C TYR A 339 28.74 33.12 -15.71
N PRO A 340 29.20 34.00 -16.62
CA PRO A 340 29.74 33.59 -17.90
C PRO A 340 30.84 32.54 -17.77
N ASN A 341 30.75 31.46 -18.56
CA ASN A 341 31.69 30.34 -18.53
C ASN A 341 31.87 29.73 -17.13
N PHE A 342 30.85 29.77 -16.27
CA PHE A 342 30.90 29.24 -14.90
C PHE A 342 32.02 29.83 -14.03
N SER A 343 32.43 31.07 -14.30
CA SER A 343 33.57 31.75 -13.63
C SER A 343 34.93 31.06 -13.81
N ILE A 344 35.08 30.20 -14.83
CA ILE A 344 36.33 29.48 -15.13
C ILE A 344 37.32 30.35 -15.92
N SER A 345 36.83 31.37 -16.63
CA SER A 345 37.67 32.27 -17.44
C SER A 345 37.61 33.70 -16.90
N THR A 346 38.78 34.33 -16.77
CA THR A 346 38.98 35.73 -16.37
C THR A 346 39.04 36.71 -17.55
N GLU A 347 38.63 36.26 -18.75
CA GLU A 347 38.63 37.10 -19.96
C GLU A 347 37.71 38.34 -19.79
N PRO A 348 38.12 39.52 -20.28
CA PRO A 348 37.33 40.73 -20.20
C PRO A 348 35.98 40.54 -20.91
N LEU A 349 34.91 40.93 -20.24
CA LEU A 349 33.55 40.64 -20.68
C LEU A 349 33.09 41.64 -21.76
N PRO A 350 32.64 41.17 -22.94
CA PRO A 350 32.04 42.02 -23.96
C PRO A 350 30.72 42.66 -23.49
N GLU A 351 30.23 43.64 -24.26
CA GLU A 351 28.89 44.21 -24.10
C GLU A 351 27.79 43.12 -24.12
N GLN A 352 26.72 43.31 -23.35
CA GLN A 352 25.66 42.31 -23.11
C GLN A 352 25.08 41.69 -24.40
N LYS A 353 24.75 42.50 -25.41
CA LYS A 353 24.19 42.01 -26.68
C LYS A 353 25.17 41.14 -27.46
N LYS A 354 26.46 41.47 -27.42
CA LYS A 354 27.52 40.65 -28.04
C LYS A 354 27.69 39.34 -27.27
N ARG A 355 27.61 39.35 -25.94
CA ARG A 355 27.65 38.14 -25.11
C ARG A 355 26.51 37.16 -25.41
N GLN A 356 25.29 37.66 -25.58
CA GLN A 356 24.13 36.82 -25.91
C GLN A 356 24.32 36.11 -27.27
N ARG A 357 24.76 36.85 -28.30
CA ARG A 357 25.06 36.25 -29.62
C ARG A 357 26.18 35.23 -29.55
N LEU A 358 27.29 35.55 -28.89
CA LEU A 358 28.39 34.62 -28.71
C LEU A 358 27.98 33.34 -27.95
N ALA A 359 27.09 33.45 -26.97
CA ALA A 359 26.55 32.30 -26.26
C ALA A 359 25.70 31.41 -27.20
N PHE A 360 24.89 32.03 -28.06
CA PHE A 360 24.10 31.32 -29.05
C PHE A 360 24.96 30.65 -30.15
N ASP A 361 26.00 31.33 -30.62
CA ASP A 361 26.91 30.76 -31.62
C ASP A 361 27.62 29.52 -31.07
N ARG A 362 28.07 29.59 -29.80
CA ARG A 362 28.64 28.42 -29.08
C ARG A 362 27.63 27.29 -28.91
N PHE A 363 26.36 27.61 -28.68
CA PHE A 363 25.30 26.62 -28.64
C PHE A 363 25.14 25.92 -29.99
N MET A 364 25.07 26.68 -31.08
CA MET A 364 24.93 26.15 -32.44
C MET A 364 26.13 25.30 -32.86
N GLU A 365 27.34 25.73 -32.50
CA GLU A 365 28.58 25.00 -32.80
C GLU A 365 28.60 23.61 -32.16
N LEU A 366 28.25 23.50 -30.86
CA LEU A 366 28.41 22.25 -30.11
C LEU A 366 27.18 21.34 -30.17
N ARG A 367 25.96 21.85 -30.45
CA ARG A 367 24.72 21.06 -30.32
C ARG A 367 24.75 19.74 -31.11
N SER A 368 25.28 19.76 -32.33
CA SER A 368 25.25 18.64 -33.27
C SER A 368 26.51 17.76 -33.25
N VAL A 369 27.58 18.18 -32.55
CA VAL A 369 28.86 17.46 -32.52
C VAL A 369 28.93 16.57 -31.29
N LYS A 370 29.45 15.34 -31.39
CA LYS A 370 29.62 14.49 -30.21
C LYS A 370 30.67 15.11 -29.26
N PRO A 371 30.51 14.98 -27.93
CA PRO A 371 31.48 15.54 -26.98
C PRO A 371 32.91 15.05 -27.23
N ALA A 372 33.10 13.75 -27.48
CA ALA A 372 34.42 13.17 -27.74
C ALA A 372 35.09 13.80 -28.96
N ASP A 373 34.39 13.84 -30.10
CA ASP A 373 34.89 14.45 -31.34
C ASP A 373 35.25 15.93 -31.16
N TYR A 374 34.40 16.67 -30.43
CA TYR A 374 34.65 18.09 -30.16
C TYR A 374 35.85 18.32 -29.24
N LEU A 375 36.02 17.49 -28.21
CA LEU A 375 37.14 17.58 -27.28
C LEU A 375 38.47 17.17 -27.92
N ALA A 376 38.45 16.19 -28.84
CA ALA A 376 39.60 15.83 -29.65
C ALA A 376 39.98 16.96 -30.62
N TRP A 377 38.99 17.62 -31.24
CA TRP A 377 39.24 18.72 -32.17
C TRP A 377 39.66 20.03 -31.49
N LYS A 378 39.01 20.40 -30.38
CA LYS A 378 39.24 21.67 -29.66
C LYS A 378 39.40 21.43 -28.15
N PRO A 379 40.51 20.80 -27.71
CA PRO A 379 40.71 20.44 -26.31
C PRO A 379 40.81 21.64 -25.35
N LYS A 380 41.27 22.80 -25.87
CA LYS A 380 41.42 24.06 -25.10
C LYS A 380 40.21 25.00 -25.21
N SER A 381 39.10 24.56 -25.81
CA SER A 381 37.86 25.34 -25.90
C SER A 381 37.30 25.70 -24.52
N THR A 382 36.38 26.67 -24.46
CA THR A 382 35.65 26.98 -23.21
C THR A 382 34.87 25.79 -22.67
N PHE A 383 34.30 24.97 -23.57
CA PHE A 383 33.64 23.72 -23.20
C PHE A 383 34.65 22.69 -22.66
N GLY A 384 35.82 22.53 -23.30
CA GLY A 384 36.87 21.65 -22.79
C GLY A 384 37.33 22.03 -21.38
N ARG A 385 37.62 23.32 -21.15
CA ARG A 385 37.95 23.86 -19.82
C ARG A 385 36.85 23.59 -18.80
N PHE A 386 35.58 23.79 -19.17
CA PHE A 386 34.43 23.46 -18.34
C PHE A 386 34.36 21.97 -18.00
N CYS A 387 34.46 21.10 -19.01
CA CYS A 387 34.39 19.65 -18.86
C CYS A 387 35.48 19.15 -17.89
N ARG A 388 36.73 19.59 -18.09
CA ARG A 388 37.85 19.27 -17.20
C ARG A 388 37.63 19.77 -15.77
N ALA A 389 37.28 21.05 -15.61
CA ALA A 389 37.10 21.64 -14.28
C ALA A 389 35.98 20.93 -13.49
N LYS A 390 34.85 20.63 -14.17
CA LYS A 390 33.72 19.94 -13.55
C LYS A 390 34.01 18.50 -13.22
N TYR A 391 34.72 17.76 -14.08
CA TYR A 391 35.12 16.38 -13.76
C TYR A 391 35.97 16.33 -12.50
N LEU A 392 37.01 17.18 -12.44
CA LEU A 392 37.95 17.21 -11.32
C LEU A 392 37.30 17.60 -9.99
N LYS A 393 36.19 18.35 -10.04
CA LYS A 393 35.38 18.76 -8.88
C LYS A 393 34.38 17.68 -8.47
N LEU A 394 33.68 17.10 -9.44
CA LEU A 394 32.61 16.13 -9.22
C LEU A 394 33.16 14.77 -8.76
N ILE A 395 34.18 14.27 -9.46
CA ILE A 395 34.82 13.01 -9.12
C ILE A 395 35.98 13.34 -8.19
N ASN A 396 35.89 12.92 -6.92
CA ASN A 396 36.98 13.06 -5.96
C ASN A 396 38.05 11.99 -6.26
N PRO A 397 39.36 12.26 -6.05
CA PRO A 397 40.40 11.25 -6.14
C PRO A 397 40.07 9.92 -5.43
N LYS A 398 39.40 9.96 -4.26
CA LYS A 398 38.98 8.74 -3.54
C LYS A 398 37.91 7.93 -4.27
N ILE A 399 36.99 8.61 -4.96
CA ILE A 399 35.94 7.95 -5.75
C ILE A 399 36.56 7.33 -6.99
N GLU A 400 37.46 8.06 -7.64
CA GLU A 400 38.17 7.63 -8.84
C GLU A 400 39.05 6.39 -8.57
N ASP A 401 39.88 6.46 -7.53
CA ASP A 401 40.74 5.36 -7.10
C ASP A 401 39.92 4.12 -6.73
N SER A 402 38.79 4.30 -6.06
CA SER A 402 37.94 3.17 -5.71
C SER A 402 37.24 2.54 -6.92
N ILE A 403 36.78 3.34 -7.88
CA ILE A 403 36.06 2.83 -9.06
C ILE A 403 37.02 2.20 -10.08
N PHE A 404 38.17 2.84 -10.34
CA PHE A 404 39.09 2.43 -11.41
C PHE A 404 40.36 1.74 -10.90
N SER A 405 40.60 1.71 -9.59
CA SER A 405 41.88 1.25 -8.98
C SER A 405 43.11 2.04 -9.47
N ASN A 406 42.90 3.23 -10.04
CA ASN A 406 43.93 4.15 -10.51
C ASN A 406 43.38 5.59 -10.59
N LEU A 407 44.27 6.54 -10.89
CA LEU A 407 43.94 7.97 -11.08
C LEU A 407 44.22 8.44 -12.52
N ASP A 408 44.17 7.52 -13.48
CA ASP A 408 44.62 7.77 -14.84
C ASP A 408 43.74 8.80 -15.56
N GLN A 409 42.42 8.74 -15.35
CA GLN A 409 41.49 9.68 -15.99
C GLN A 409 41.79 11.13 -15.58
N ARG A 410 42.03 11.37 -14.29
CA ARG A 410 42.44 12.68 -13.77
C ARG A 410 43.81 13.11 -14.26
N ASN A 411 44.77 12.20 -14.35
CA ASN A 411 46.12 12.53 -14.81
C ASN A 411 46.10 12.94 -16.30
N ILE A 412 45.34 12.22 -17.14
CA ILE A 412 45.06 12.59 -18.53
C ILE A 412 44.36 13.96 -18.60
N LEU A 413 43.34 14.19 -17.77
CA LEU A 413 42.68 15.49 -17.73
C LEU A 413 43.65 16.61 -17.30
N LYS A 414 44.59 16.33 -16.39
CA LYS A 414 45.59 17.30 -15.94
C LYS A 414 46.59 17.65 -17.04
N SER A 415 46.99 16.70 -17.88
CA SER A 415 47.86 16.96 -19.05
C SER A 415 47.15 17.78 -20.14
N GLY A 416 45.82 17.85 -20.10
CA GLY A 416 45.01 18.61 -21.07
C GLY A 416 44.40 17.75 -22.17
N GLU A 417 44.52 16.43 -22.03
CA GLU A 417 43.88 15.42 -22.87
C GLU A 417 42.57 14.93 -22.21
N TYR A 418 41.82 14.11 -22.93
CA TYR A 418 40.51 13.61 -22.48
C TYR A 418 40.47 12.08 -22.53
N PRO A 419 40.03 11.40 -21.46
CA PRO A 419 39.97 9.94 -21.45
C PRO A 419 38.96 9.37 -22.44
N GLU A 420 39.33 8.31 -23.15
CA GLU A 420 38.44 7.56 -24.05
C GLU A 420 37.76 6.37 -23.33
N THR A 421 37.13 6.64 -22.18
CA THR A 421 36.42 5.62 -21.39
C THR A 421 34.91 5.75 -21.54
N THR A 422 34.18 4.66 -21.32
CA THR A 422 32.69 4.66 -21.30
C THR A 422 32.15 5.61 -20.22
N PHE A 423 32.81 5.64 -19.06
CA PHE A 423 32.50 6.54 -17.96
C PHE A 423 32.70 8.01 -18.34
N PHE A 424 33.84 8.34 -18.96
CA PHE A 424 34.10 9.71 -19.40
C PHE A 424 33.18 10.13 -20.56
N SER A 425 32.82 9.20 -21.45
CA SER A 425 31.87 9.45 -22.54
C SER A 425 30.48 9.82 -22.03
N THR A 426 29.96 9.10 -21.04
CA THR A 426 28.68 9.43 -20.40
C THR A 426 28.74 10.71 -19.57
N PHE A 427 29.85 10.94 -18.86
CA PHE A 427 30.10 12.21 -18.16
C PHE A 427 30.12 13.40 -19.13
N SER A 428 30.88 13.30 -20.23
CA SER A 428 31.06 14.39 -21.19
C SER A 428 29.77 14.68 -21.97
N GLU A 429 28.91 13.69 -22.19
CA GLU A 429 27.56 13.89 -22.71
C GLU A 429 26.70 14.71 -21.74
N MET A 430 26.70 14.38 -20.44
CA MET A 430 26.03 15.19 -19.42
C MET A 430 26.60 16.62 -19.36
N ALA A 431 27.93 16.75 -19.34
CA ALA A 431 28.61 18.04 -19.32
C ALA A 431 28.25 18.89 -20.55
N LYS A 432 28.18 18.28 -21.74
CA LYS A 432 27.74 18.96 -22.97
C LYS A 432 26.32 19.48 -22.82
N ARG A 433 25.37 18.69 -22.31
CA ARG A 433 23.97 19.12 -22.15
C ARG A 433 23.86 20.31 -21.20
N ILE A 434 24.58 20.29 -20.08
CA ILE A 434 24.60 21.38 -19.10
C ILE A 434 25.28 22.63 -19.68
N TRP A 435 26.37 22.47 -20.43
CA TRP A 435 27.04 23.58 -21.12
C TRP A 435 26.12 24.23 -22.16
N LEU A 436 25.44 23.44 -22.99
CA LEU A 436 24.47 23.94 -23.96
C LEU A 436 23.30 24.65 -23.27
N LEU A 437 22.80 24.11 -22.16
CA LEU A 437 21.75 24.76 -21.37
C LEU A 437 22.22 26.12 -20.82
N HIS A 438 23.48 26.25 -20.39
CA HIS A 438 24.08 27.51 -19.96
C HIS A 438 24.23 28.50 -21.11
N CYS A 439 24.73 28.07 -22.27
CA CYS A 439 24.79 28.89 -23.47
C CYS A 439 23.41 29.42 -23.86
N LEU A 440 22.39 28.56 -23.80
CA LEU A 440 21.02 28.93 -24.08
C LEU A 440 20.47 29.91 -23.04
N ALA A 441 20.73 29.70 -21.75
CA ALA A 441 20.34 30.61 -20.66
C ALA A 441 20.88 32.03 -20.89
N LEU A 442 22.16 32.14 -21.25
CA LEU A 442 22.84 33.41 -21.53
C LEU A 442 22.39 34.07 -22.85
N SER A 443 21.72 33.33 -23.73
CA SER A 443 21.24 33.85 -25.01
C SER A 443 19.90 34.59 -24.89
N PHE A 444 19.13 34.36 -23.82
CA PHE A 444 17.85 35.03 -23.60
C PHE A 444 17.99 36.51 -23.22
N ASP A 445 16.94 37.28 -23.48
CA ASP A 445 16.75 38.65 -23.01
C ASP A 445 15.37 38.80 -22.32
N PRO A 446 15.31 38.93 -20.98
CA PRO A 446 16.43 38.91 -20.03
C PRO A 446 17.06 37.52 -19.88
N VAL A 447 18.32 37.48 -19.44
CA VAL A 447 19.09 36.24 -19.22
C VAL A 447 18.35 35.32 -18.24
N ALA A 448 18.30 34.02 -18.56
CA ALA A 448 17.71 33.05 -17.66
C ALA A 448 18.58 32.90 -16.40
N SER A 449 17.95 32.94 -15.23
CA SER A 449 18.62 32.78 -13.94
C SER A 449 18.30 31.43 -13.32
N ILE A 450 19.27 30.86 -12.61
CA ILE A 450 19.08 29.62 -11.85
C ILE A 450 18.73 29.97 -10.40
N PHE A 451 17.85 29.18 -9.78
CA PHE A 451 17.56 29.27 -8.35
C PHE A 451 17.52 27.88 -7.71
N GLN A 452 17.86 27.84 -6.42
CA GLN A 452 17.78 26.66 -5.56
C GLN A 452 17.19 27.11 -4.23
N LEU A 453 16.59 26.16 -3.50
CA LEU A 453 15.92 26.46 -2.23
C LEU A 453 16.69 25.88 -1.06
N CYS A 454 16.60 26.56 0.07
CA CYS A 454 17.26 26.17 1.30
C CYS A 454 16.54 24.99 1.98
N LYS A 455 17.31 24.15 2.67
CA LYS A 455 16.78 23.13 3.58
C LYS A 455 15.88 23.79 4.63
N GLY A 456 14.74 23.18 4.91
CA GLY A 456 13.74 23.64 5.89
C GLY A 456 12.71 24.65 5.35
N CYS A 457 12.81 25.09 4.09
CA CYS A 457 11.81 25.97 3.47
C CYS A 457 10.45 25.27 3.33
N ARG A 458 9.37 26.06 3.43
CA ARG A 458 8.02 25.57 3.12
C ARG A 458 7.88 25.24 1.64
N PHE A 459 7.12 24.20 1.33
CA PHE A 459 6.80 23.85 -0.04
C PHE A 459 5.93 24.92 -0.70
N SER A 460 6.21 25.24 -1.97
CA SER A 460 5.41 26.13 -2.80
C SER A 460 5.27 25.52 -4.17
N ASP A 461 4.05 25.11 -4.52
CA ASP A 461 3.68 24.57 -5.82
C ASP A 461 3.99 25.50 -7.00
N ILE A 462 4.10 26.81 -6.77
CA ILE A 462 4.48 27.77 -7.82
C ILE A 462 5.96 27.62 -8.22
N TYR A 463 6.84 27.34 -7.26
CA TYR A 463 8.30 27.32 -7.47
C TYR A 463 8.91 25.91 -7.41
N MET A 464 8.15 24.93 -6.93
CA MET A 464 8.65 23.61 -6.54
C MET A 464 7.79 22.49 -7.11
N GLU A 465 8.46 21.44 -7.56
CA GLU A 465 7.89 20.14 -7.91
C GLU A 465 8.40 19.12 -6.88
N SER A 466 7.48 18.46 -6.16
CA SER A 466 7.86 17.41 -5.19
C SER A 466 8.14 16.10 -5.92
N LEU A 467 9.24 15.43 -5.54
CA LEU A 467 9.61 14.11 -6.07
C LEU A 467 9.11 12.94 -5.22
N ASN A 468 8.60 13.21 -4.02
CA ASN A 468 8.09 12.23 -3.08
C ASN A 468 6.72 12.66 -2.52
N GLU A 469 5.66 12.25 -3.21
CA GLU A 469 4.27 12.57 -2.84
C GLU A 469 3.88 11.98 -1.47
N GLU A 470 4.59 10.96 -0.97
CA GLU A 470 4.33 10.38 0.35
C GLU A 470 4.50 11.37 1.50
N ALA A 471 5.36 12.38 1.34
CA ALA A 471 5.55 13.40 2.36
C ALA A 471 4.25 14.14 2.69
N PHE A 472 3.38 14.36 1.69
CA PHE A 472 2.06 14.96 1.90
C PHE A 472 1.06 14.00 2.57
N LEU A 473 1.28 12.69 2.49
CA LEU A 473 0.42 11.68 3.13
C LEU A 473 0.73 11.53 4.63
N SER A 474 1.94 11.86 5.05
CA SER A 474 2.34 11.90 6.46
C SER A 474 1.91 13.16 7.19
N TRP A 475 1.43 14.18 6.47
CA TRP A 475 0.94 15.42 7.07
C TRP A 475 -0.42 15.21 7.74
N ASP A 476 -0.51 15.49 9.05
CA ASP A 476 -1.75 15.38 9.82
C ASP A 476 -2.58 16.68 9.85
N GLY A 477 -2.17 17.69 9.07
CA GLY A 477 -2.77 19.02 9.04
C GLY A 477 -2.20 20.00 10.06
N SER A 478 -1.27 19.57 10.93
CA SER A 478 -0.56 20.47 11.86
C SER A 478 0.63 21.17 11.19
N PRO A 479 1.03 22.36 11.66
CA PRO A 479 2.21 23.07 11.16
C PRO A 479 3.55 22.39 11.55
N GLU A 480 3.51 21.46 12.51
CA GLU A 480 4.68 20.72 13.00
C GLU A 480 5.03 19.55 12.08
N THR A 481 4.04 18.94 11.42
CA THR A 481 4.21 17.85 10.44
C THR A 481 4.05 18.32 8.99
N GLU A 482 3.99 19.64 8.77
CA GLU A 482 3.96 20.25 7.42
C GLU A 482 5.25 19.87 6.66
N PRO A 483 5.15 19.23 5.47
CA PRO A 483 6.32 18.80 4.72
C PRO A 483 7.24 19.96 4.38
N ARG A 484 8.53 19.81 4.70
CA ARG A 484 9.54 20.83 4.43
C ARG A 484 10.54 20.35 3.40
N VAL A 485 11.14 21.29 2.69
CA VAL A 485 12.19 20.97 1.73
C VAL A 485 13.39 20.40 2.49
N GLY A 486 13.71 19.12 2.26
CA GLY A 486 14.95 18.51 2.74
C GLY A 486 16.13 19.05 1.95
N PHE A 487 16.06 18.93 0.61
CA PHE A 487 17.08 19.45 -0.29
C PHE A 487 16.55 19.62 -1.72
N THR A 488 17.24 20.46 -2.51
CA THR A 488 16.96 20.61 -3.95
C THR A 488 17.68 19.50 -4.73
N VAL A 489 16.93 18.74 -5.52
CA VAL A 489 17.47 17.67 -6.39
C VAL A 489 17.89 18.24 -7.74
N VAL A 490 17.01 19.03 -8.36
CA VAL A 490 17.28 19.74 -9.62
C VAL A 490 16.96 21.22 -9.43
N PRO A 491 17.87 22.13 -9.81
CA PRO A 491 17.61 23.57 -9.69
C PRO A 491 16.45 24.03 -10.58
N GLY A 492 15.80 25.10 -10.15
CA GLY A 492 14.77 25.79 -10.92
C GLY A 492 15.36 26.92 -11.76
N PHE A 493 14.57 27.44 -12.70
CA PHE A 493 15.01 28.50 -13.60
C PHE A 493 13.95 29.58 -13.77
N LYS A 494 14.38 30.84 -13.89
CA LYS A 494 13.51 31.98 -14.20
C LYS A 494 13.94 32.60 -15.53
N ILE A 495 13.02 32.60 -16.50
CA ILE A 495 13.23 33.06 -17.87
C ILE A 495 12.20 34.16 -18.14
N GLY A 496 12.59 35.42 -18.00
CA GLY A 496 11.65 36.54 -18.02
C GLY A 496 10.56 36.39 -16.96
N LYS A 497 9.32 36.16 -17.40
CA LYS A 497 8.14 35.94 -16.54
C LYS A 497 7.85 34.47 -16.27
N THR A 498 8.48 33.55 -17.00
CA THR A 498 8.26 32.10 -16.85
C THR A 498 9.16 31.56 -15.74
N VAL A 499 8.55 30.87 -14.78
CA VAL A 499 9.24 30.11 -13.75
C VAL A 499 9.17 28.64 -14.14
N VAL A 500 10.34 28.00 -14.16
CA VAL A 500 10.48 26.54 -14.22
C VAL A 500 10.78 26.08 -12.81
N GLN A 501 9.91 25.25 -12.26
CA GLN A 501 10.00 24.75 -10.90
C GLN A 501 11.32 24.01 -10.66
N CYS A 502 11.85 24.15 -9.46
CA CYS A 502 12.92 23.27 -8.98
C CYS A 502 12.32 21.93 -8.51
N GLN A 503 13.07 20.84 -8.66
CA GLN A 503 12.65 19.54 -8.15
C GLN A 503 13.22 19.36 -6.75
N VAL A 504 12.37 19.13 -5.77
CA VAL A 504 12.73 19.06 -4.35
C VAL A 504 12.35 17.72 -3.74
N TYR A 505 13.16 17.28 -2.78
CA TYR A 505 12.81 16.18 -1.88
C TYR A 505 12.26 16.76 -0.58
N LEU A 506 11.09 16.29 -0.16
CA LEU A 506 10.40 16.74 1.04
C LEU A 506 10.67 15.79 2.22
N CYS A 507 10.72 16.34 3.42
CA CYS A 507 10.90 15.62 4.68
C CYS A 507 9.81 15.98 5.68
#